data_AF-A0A2G9T842-F1
#
_entry.id   AF-A0A2G9T842-F1
#
_cell.length_a   1.000
_cell.length_b   1.000
_cell.length_c   1.000
_cell.angle_alpha   90.00
_cell.angle_beta   90.00
_cell.angle_gamma   90.00
#
_symmetry.space_group_name_H-M   'P 1'
#
loop_
_entity.id
_entity.type
_entity.pdbx_description
1 polymer ?
#
loop_
_entity_poly.entity_id
_entity_poly.type
_entity_poly.pdbx_seq_one_letter_code
_entity_poly.pdbx_strand_id
1 'polypeptide(L)'
;SGMSSIQKVCYSLLLTLSATQCICADDGDSKGIAIIGEGVIGLSTALAIKQQDPTAQITIFHDRPFDRTLSKGIAGLFRIDKPTPLQR
;
A
#
# COMPACT_ATOMS: atom_id res chain seq x y z
N SER A 1 -8.63 -10.10 32.76
CA SER A 1 -7.94 -8.91 32.21
C SER A 1 -7.99 -8.96 30.69
N GLY A 2 -9.01 -8.32 30.11
CA GLY A 2 -9.31 -8.40 28.67
C GLY A 2 -8.48 -7.40 27.88
N MET A 3 -7.57 -7.89 27.04
CA MET A 3 -6.86 -7.08 26.06
C MET A 3 -7.84 -6.60 24.98
N SER A 4 -7.83 -5.30 24.71
CA SER A 4 -8.73 -4.65 23.73
C SER A 4 -8.47 -5.19 22.32
N SER A 5 -9.53 -5.37 21.54
CA SER A 5 -9.48 -5.90 20.16
C SER A 5 -8.51 -5.16 19.24
N ILE A 6 -8.23 -3.89 19.53
CA ILE A 6 -7.31 -3.02 18.79
C ILE A 6 -5.88 -3.57 18.88
N GLN A 7 -5.48 -4.07 20.04
CA GLN A 7 -4.15 -4.62 20.27
C GLN A 7 -3.94 -5.89 19.43
N LYS A 8 -4.97 -6.74 19.30
CA LYS A 8 -4.91 -7.98 18.50
C LYS A 8 -4.77 -7.71 17.00
N VAL A 9 -5.41 -6.66 16.48
CA VAL A 9 -5.32 -6.29 15.04
C VAL A 9 -3.94 -5.74 14.72
N CYS A 10 -3.37 -4.87 15.58
CA CYS A 10 -1.99 -4.41 15.40
C CYS A 10 -0.99 -5.55 15.47
N TYR A 11 -1.14 -6.50 16.41
CA TYR A 11 -0.26 -7.66 16.48
C TYR A 11 -0.39 -8.58 15.26
N SER A 12 -1.60 -8.78 14.73
CA SER A 12 -1.82 -9.55 13.50
C SER A 12 -1.18 -8.89 12.28
N LEU A 13 -1.34 -7.57 12.12
CA LEU A 13 -0.77 -6.80 11.03
C LEU A 13 0.76 -6.72 11.10
N LEU A 14 1.33 -6.66 12.31
CA LEU A 14 2.77 -6.71 12.55
C LEU A 14 3.36 -8.11 12.33
N LEU A 15 2.63 -9.18 12.67
CA LEU A 15 3.10 -10.55 12.47
C LEU A 15 3.15 -10.94 10.98
N THR A 16 2.20 -10.47 10.17
CA THR A 16 2.18 -10.74 8.72
C THR A 16 3.21 -9.91 7.96
N LEU A 17 3.62 -8.75 8.48
CA LEU A 17 4.72 -7.96 7.92
C LEU A 17 6.08 -8.69 8.05
N SER A 18 6.28 -9.46 9.12
CA SER A 18 7.53 -10.20 9.39
C SER A 18 7.68 -11.45 8.50
N ALA A 19 6.57 -12.15 8.21
CA ALA A 19 6.62 -13.43 7.51
C ALA A 19 6.79 -13.32 5.97
N THR A 20 6.84 -12.12 5.41
CA THR A 20 6.99 -11.92 3.95
C THR A 20 8.39 -11.45 3.55
N GLN A 21 9.37 -11.50 4.46
CA GLN A 21 10.79 -11.35 4.11
C GLN A 21 11.32 -12.62 3.43
N CYS A 22 10.83 -12.91 2.22
CA CYS A 22 11.50 -13.83 1.33
C CYS A 22 11.18 -13.43 -0.11
N ILE A 23 11.86 -12.41 -0.62
CA ILE A 23 12.27 -12.38 -2.03
C ILE A 23 13.70 -11.84 -2.08
N CYS A 24 14.59 -12.78 -2.38
CA CYS A 24 15.87 -12.71 -3.07
C CYS A 24 16.49 -11.32 -3.29
N ALA A 25 17.72 -11.16 -2.81
CA ALA A 25 18.63 -10.10 -3.25
C ALA A 25 18.71 -10.09 -4.79
N ASP A 26 18.41 -8.95 -5.39
CA ASP A 26 18.50 -8.73 -6.83
C ASP A 26 19.76 -7.93 -7.13
N ASP A 27 20.52 -8.50 -8.04
CA ASP A 27 21.84 -8.08 -8.50
C ASP A 27 21.73 -6.80 -9.32
N GLY A 28 22.13 -5.66 -8.75
CA GLY A 28 22.67 -4.45 -9.44
C GLY A 28 21.91 -3.79 -10.60
N ASP A 29 20.80 -4.33 -11.08
CA ASP A 29 20.06 -3.87 -12.25
C ASP A 29 18.83 -3.10 -11.80
N SER A 30 18.77 -1.83 -12.16
CA SER A 30 17.69 -0.95 -11.73
C SER A 30 16.36 -1.41 -12.35
N LYS A 31 15.49 -2.01 -11.54
CA LYS A 31 14.17 -2.45 -12.00
C LYS A 31 13.29 -1.26 -12.38
N GLY A 32 12.91 -1.22 -13.66
CA GLY A 32 11.92 -0.29 -14.19
C GLY A 32 10.50 -0.74 -13.84
N ILE A 33 9.74 0.09 -13.12
CA ILE A 33 8.38 -0.22 -12.65
C ILE A 33 7.42 0.85 -13.17
N ALA A 34 6.37 0.41 -13.85
CA ALA A 34 5.28 1.26 -14.32
C ALA A 34 4.05 1.12 -13.42
N ILE A 35 3.52 2.23 -12.91
CA ILE A 35 2.31 2.28 -12.10
C ILE A 35 1.21 3.00 -12.88
N ILE A 36 0.07 2.35 -13.04
CA ILE A 36 -1.08 2.93 -13.75
C ILE A 36 -2.09 3.45 -12.72
N GLY A 37 -2.26 4.76 -12.67
CA GLY A 37 -3.18 5.48 -11.81
C GLY A 37 -2.48 6.32 -10.75
N GLU A 38 -2.56 7.64 -10.88
CA GLU A 38 -2.12 8.61 -9.86
C GLU A 38 -3.22 8.84 -8.81
N GLY A 39 -3.68 7.76 -8.18
CA GLY A 39 -4.61 7.82 -7.04
C GLY A 39 -3.88 7.52 -5.73
N VAL A 40 -4.57 7.62 -4.59
CA VAL A 40 -3.97 7.33 -3.27
C VAL A 40 -3.35 5.94 -3.17
N ILE A 41 -3.93 4.94 -3.83
CA ILE A 41 -3.39 3.57 -3.87
C ILE A 41 -2.15 3.50 -4.76
N GLY A 42 -2.20 4.07 -5.96
CA GLY A 42 -1.05 4.03 -6.88
C GLY A 42 0.16 4.77 -6.32
N LEU A 43 -0.05 5.94 -5.71
CA LEU A 43 1.01 6.71 -5.06
C LEU A 43 1.53 6.03 -3.78
N SER A 44 0.67 5.42 -2.97
CA SER A 44 1.14 4.71 -1.76
C SER A 44 1.94 3.46 -2.13
N THR A 45 1.53 2.74 -3.17
CA THR A 45 2.30 1.62 -3.73
C THR A 45 3.64 2.09 -4.29
N ALA A 46 3.66 3.16 -5.08
CA ALA A 46 4.90 3.75 -5.59
C ALA A 46 5.88 4.10 -4.46
N LEU A 47 5.36 4.75 -3.42
CA LEU A 47 6.15 5.15 -2.26
C LEU A 47 6.69 3.95 -1.50
N ALA A 48 5.88 2.93 -1.24
CA ALA A 48 6.30 1.72 -0.55
C ALA A 48 7.41 0.99 -1.32
N ILE A 49 7.27 0.86 -2.65
CA ILE A 49 8.29 0.26 -3.51
C ILE A 49 9.59 1.08 -3.45
N LYS A 50 9.52 2.41 -3.56
CA LYS A 50 10.72 3.27 -3.53
C LYS A 50 11.42 3.28 -2.17
N GLN A 51 10.67 3.12 -1.07
CA GLN A 51 11.22 3.00 0.28
C GLN A 51 11.92 1.65 0.49
N GLN A 52 11.38 0.58 -0.10
CA GLN A 52 11.96 -0.76 -0.01
C GLN A 52 13.17 -0.93 -0.94
N ASP A 53 13.09 -0.40 -2.15
CA ASP A 53 14.17 -0.40 -3.14
C ASP A 53 14.36 1.03 -3.68
N PRO A 54 15.36 1.76 -3.14
CA PRO A 54 15.69 3.11 -3.61
C PRO A 54 16.16 3.15 -5.07
N THR A 55 16.69 2.04 -5.60
CA THR A 55 17.23 1.95 -6.96
C THR A 55 16.14 1.71 -8.02
N ALA A 56 14.94 1.29 -7.60
CA ALA A 56 13.80 1.10 -8.48
C ALA A 56 13.46 2.39 -9.26
N GLN A 57 13.35 2.27 -10.57
CA GLN A 57 12.97 3.37 -11.46
C GLN A 57 11.46 3.33 -11.68
N ILE A 58 10.73 4.19 -10.97
CA ILE A 58 9.26 4.19 -10.98
C ILE A 58 8.74 5.27 -11.92
N THR A 59 7.88 4.88 -12.87
CA THR A 59 7.12 5.79 -13.74
C THR A 59 5.64 5.64 -13.46
N ILE A 60 4.94 6.76 -13.27
CA ILE A 60 3.51 6.78 -12.97
C ILE A 60 2.76 7.30 -14.20
N PHE A 61 1.86 6.49 -14.72
CA PHE A 61 0.98 6.82 -15.83
C PHE A 61 -0.42 7.14 -15.31
N HIS A 62 -1.03 8.20 -15.81
CA HIS A 62 -2.39 8.55 -15.44
C HIS A 62 -3.14 9.18 -16.61
N ASP A 63 -4.42 8.83 -16.77
CA ASP A 63 -5.31 9.44 -17.77
C ASP A 63 -5.67 10.89 -17.39
N ARG A 64 -5.77 11.17 -16.09
CA ARG A 64 -6.06 12.50 -15.52
C ARG A 64 -5.18 12.73 -14.29
N PRO A 65 -4.71 13.96 -14.06
CA PRO A 65 -3.84 14.27 -12.93
C PRO A 65 -4.57 14.02 -11.61
N PHE A 66 -3.82 13.79 -10.52
CA PHE A 66 -4.34 13.55 -9.16
C PHE A 66 -5.46 14.53 -8.81
N ASP A 67 -5.31 15.79 -9.23
CA ASP A 67 -6.24 16.87 -8.97
C ASP A 67 -7.66 16.68 -9.54
N ARG A 68 -7.83 15.74 -10.45
CA ARG A 68 -9.10 15.37 -11.09
C ARG A 68 -9.48 13.93 -10.80
N THR A 69 -8.79 13.26 -9.89
CA THR A 69 -9.14 11.92 -9.45
C THR A 69 -10.17 11.96 -8.33
N LEU A 70 -10.90 10.85 -8.15
CA LEU A 70 -11.80 10.65 -7.01
C LEU A 70 -11.08 10.63 -5.66
N SER A 71 -9.74 10.59 -5.67
CA SER A 71 -8.91 10.75 -4.50
C SER A 71 -8.78 12.20 -4.02
N LYS A 72 -9.16 13.21 -4.82
CA LYS A 72 -9.26 14.59 -4.36
C LYS A 72 -10.65 14.87 -3.80
N GLY A 73 -10.73 15.26 -2.52
CA GLY A 73 -11.99 15.63 -1.86
C GLY A 73 -12.74 14.50 -1.16
N ILE A 74 -12.15 13.30 -1.13
CA ILE A 74 -12.57 12.21 -0.23
C ILE A 74 -12.34 12.68 1.21
N ALA A 75 -13.34 12.49 2.09
CA ALA A 75 -13.29 12.89 3.49
C ALA A 75 -12.16 12.23 4.31
N GLY A 76 -11.42 11.28 3.74
CA GLY A 76 -10.31 10.58 4.40
C GLY A 76 -10.75 9.65 5.54
N LEU A 77 -12.04 9.34 5.64
CA LEU A 77 -12.59 8.53 6.72
C LEU A 77 -12.35 7.04 6.46
N PHE A 78 -11.36 6.47 7.15
CA PHE A 78 -11.16 5.04 7.21
C PHE A 78 -12.15 4.42 8.20
N ARG A 79 -13.26 3.90 7.68
CA ARG A 79 -14.24 3.15 8.49
C ARG A 79 -13.74 1.74 8.74
N ILE A 80 -13.07 1.56 9.88
CA ILE A 80 -12.57 0.25 10.36
C ILE A 80 -13.69 -0.50 11.12
N ASP A 81 -14.83 0.15 11.35
CA ASP A 81 -15.94 -0.32 12.19
C ASP A 81 -16.92 -1.27 11.49
N LYS A 82 -16.77 -1.49 10.18
CA LYS A 82 -17.63 -2.39 9.42
C LYS A 82 -16.84 -3.62 8.94
N PRO A 83 -17.18 -4.85 9.38
CA PRO A 83 -16.66 -6.03 8.72
C PRO A 83 -17.17 -6.06 7.28
N THR A 84 -16.26 -6.15 6.31
CA THR A 84 -16.63 -6.43 4.92
C THR A 84 -17.30 -7.81 4.88
N PRO A 85 -18.56 -7.93 4.44
CA PRO A 85 -19.14 -9.24 4.22
C PRO A 85 -18.37 -9.88 3.08
N LEU A 86 -17.52 -10.86 3.40
CA LEU A 86 -17.00 -11.79 2.41
C LEU A 86 -18.17 -12.71 2.04
N GLN A 87 -18.99 -12.31 1.08
CA GLN A 87 -19.88 -13.26 0.41
C GLN A 87 -18.99 -14.16 -0.45
N ARG A 88 -18.79 -15.39 0.03
CA ARG A 88 -18.22 -16.50 -0.73
C ARG A 88 -19.30 -17.15 -1.58
#